data_AF-A0A927IT99-F1
#
_entry.id   AF-A0A927IT99-F1
#
_cell.length_a   1.000
_cell.length_b   1.000
_cell.length_c   1.000
_cell.angle_alpha   90.00
_cell.angle_beta   90.00
_cell.angle_gamma   90.00
#
_symmetry.space_group_name_H-M   'P 1'
#
loop_
_entity.id
_entity.type
_entity.pdbx_description
1 polymer ?
#
loop_
_entity_poly.entity_id
_entity_poly.type
_entity_poly.pdbx_seq_one_letter_code
_entity_poly.pdbx_strand_id
1 'polypeptide(L)'
;MLRLVPVLRRFARDERGVFAVLFGLMAIVLIAMGGAVVDYVSLEQTRSRAQTALDAAALALQPEIFKSTFNAETVRQQAEAIVLERIGDTEVDASVDDIEVNIADGSLYLRAEFTIPTMFVSLVGVNTLSAAVQSEATRKMLELEVAMVLDNSGSMGSYSRMTYLKQAAACATRTIFYGKVDSNCNVASGTPKLDKVKIGIVPFTIMVNVGTQFANAAWLDWTAQGALAKLNFDNDDDSTNAFPGPVDRKNLFTQTGTSWRGCVEARQAPYDTNDTPPTTAATKFIPMFSPDTATGNYNSYLSDTGGTCQVKTCTQKVVQNNCTYWWGGYSCSGPTITSYTKVVGSVTTTPGTSCIPSSPVTLSGPSTSTSGSSRTTTTTYSLLTERELQERLCKYNGVAVSDRSTSGPNANCPYVEILPLTSDDTAVLNRINTMNADGGTNIQQGAMWGYHALSNAEPLTQAAPYSSGAVSKVMILMTDGFNEPDYRRYSDTWNGTAIYGSWGFRKDGRLPDTDGIIGNENEYGAHNSKADMTVTMDQKTVQTCANAKADGIRVYTIGLNPPSQATRDMLTSCSSGDGYYFFPNNPSELVDVFAQIANQLTQLRLAL
;
A
#
# COMPACT_ATOMS: atom_id res chain seq x y z
N MET A 1 -12.73 67.85 94.86
CA MET A 1 -12.04 67.92 93.54
C MET A 1 -10.50 68.14 93.63
N LEU A 2 -9.82 68.01 94.77
CA LEU A 2 -8.38 68.37 94.92
C LEU A 2 -7.39 67.20 95.12
N ARG A 3 -7.80 65.93 94.89
CA ARG A 3 -6.92 64.75 95.04
C ARG A 3 -6.56 64.01 93.73
N LEU A 4 -7.10 64.41 92.58
CA LEU A 4 -6.87 63.74 91.29
C LEU A 4 -5.61 64.25 90.54
N VAL A 5 -5.23 65.51 90.73
CA VAL A 5 -4.09 66.15 90.04
C VAL A 5 -2.73 65.50 90.37
N PRO A 6 -2.41 65.12 91.63
CA PRO A 6 -1.13 64.48 91.95
C PRO A 6 -1.03 63.06 91.39
N VAL A 7 -2.15 62.33 91.33
CA VAL A 7 -2.21 60.95 90.83
C VAL A 7 -2.03 60.92 89.32
N LEU A 8 -2.66 61.83 88.58
CA LEU A 8 -2.50 61.95 87.12
C LEU A 8 -1.07 62.39 86.72
N ARG A 9 -0.44 63.29 87.50
CA ARG A 9 0.98 63.65 87.29
C ARG A 9 1.95 62.51 87.60
N ARG A 10 1.60 61.63 88.55
CA ARG A 10 2.41 60.45 88.90
C ARG A 10 2.24 59.34 87.88
N PHE A 11 1.04 59.15 87.33
CA PHE A 11 0.75 58.24 86.23
C PHE A 11 1.44 58.67 84.92
N ALA A 12 1.44 59.97 84.61
CA ALA A 12 2.15 60.51 83.44
C ALA A 12 3.68 60.44 83.52
N ARG A 13 4.25 60.15 84.70
CA ARG A 13 5.70 59.98 84.94
C ARG A 13 6.08 58.52 85.24
N ASP A 14 5.13 57.58 85.20
CA ASP A 14 5.40 56.18 85.55
C ASP A 14 5.89 55.40 84.33
N GLU A 15 7.21 55.24 84.23
CA GLU A 15 7.88 54.52 83.13
C GLU A 15 7.77 52.99 83.25
N ARG A 16 7.24 52.46 84.36
CA ARG A 16 7.13 51.00 84.59
C ARG A 16 6.16 50.31 83.64
N GLY A 17 5.27 51.05 82.98
CA GLY A 17 4.34 50.54 81.96
C GLY A 17 4.91 50.46 80.55
N VAL A 18 6.04 51.13 80.26
CA VAL A 18 6.64 51.17 78.91
C VAL A 18 7.08 49.79 78.44
N PHE A 19 7.56 48.94 79.36
CA PHE A 19 7.90 47.55 79.07
C PHE A 19 6.68 46.74 78.60
N ALA A 20 5.51 46.96 79.19
CA ALA A 20 4.28 46.27 78.78
C ALA A 20 3.83 46.71 77.37
N VAL A 21 4.02 47.98 77.02
CA VAL A 21 3.73 48.51 75.67
C VAL A 21 4.72 47.95 74.63
N LEU A 22 6.02 47.95 74.93
CA LEU A 22 7.04 47.35 74.07
C LEU A 22 6.86 45.83 73.91
N PHE A 23 6.55 45.13 75.00
CA PHE A 23 6.25 43.70 74.98
C PHE A 23 5.00 43.40 74.16
N GLY A 24 3.92 44.17 74.32
CA GLY A 24 2.70 44.01 73.54
C GLY A 24 2.94 44.19 72.03
N LEU A 25 3.72 45.23 71.66
CA LEU A 25 4.09 45.47 70.27
C LEU A 25 5.01 44.36 69.71
N MET A 26 6.02 43.92 70.47
CA MET A 26 6.90 42.83 70.04
C MET A 26 6.20 41.46 70.01
N ALA A 27 5.26 41.20 70.92
CA ALA A 27 4.49 39.97 70.93
C ALA A 27 3.64 39.82 69.67
N ILE A 28 3.01 40.92 69.20
CA ILE A 28 2.27 40.93 67.93
C ILE A 28 3.19 40.58 66.77
N VAL A 29 4.39 41.18 66.72
CA VAL A 29 5.38 40.91 65.65
C VAL A 29 5.87 39.46 65.69
N LEU A 30 6.18 38.91 66.87
CA LEU A 30 6.62 37.52 67.02
C LEU A 30 5.53 36.51 66.68
N ILE A 31 4.28 36.78 67.07
CA ILE A 31 3.12 35.96 66.70
C ILE A 31 2.88 36.04 65.19
N ALA A 32 2.96 37.22 64.60
CA ALA A 32 2.81 37.39 63.15
C ALA A 32 3.91 36.65 62.38
N MET A 33 5.17 36.71 62.83
CA MET A 33 6.28 35.97 62.20
C MET A 33 6.15 34.46 62.36
N GLY A 34 5.83 33.97 63.55
CA GLY A 34 5.62 32.54 63.79
C GLY A 34 4.39 32.01 63.06
N GLY A 35 3.32 32.80 63.03
CA GLY A 35 2.09 32.50 62.31
C GLY A 35 2.24 32.53 60.79
N ALA A 36 3.10 33.40 60.25
CA ALA A 36 3.44 33.40 58.82
C ALA A 36 4.06 32.08 58.36
N VAL A 37 4.81 31.38 59.23
CA VAL A 37 5.32 30.04 58.92
C VAL A 37 4.19 29.03 58.83
N VAL A 38 3.19 29.10 59.72
CA VAL A 38 2.03 28.21 59.69
C VAL A 38 1.18 28.47 58.44
N ASP A 39 0.90 29.73 58.13
CA ASP A 39 0.15 30.12 56.92
C ASP A 39 0.91 29.69 55.65
N TYR A 40 2.24 29.80 55.62
CA TYR A 40 3.06 29.31 54.51
C TYR A 40 3.04 27.78 54.37
N VAL A 41 3.11 27.04 55.48
CA VAL A 41 3.00 25.58 55.46
C VAL A 41 1.61 25.15 54.98
N SER A 42 0.56 25.87 55.38
CA SER A 42 -0.79 25.65 54.86
C SER A 42 -0.86 25.89 53.35
N LEU A 43 -0.27 27.00 52.87
CA LEU A 43 -0.17 27.31 51.45
C LEU A 43 0.51 26.19 50.65
N GLU A 44 1.66 25.71 51.11
CA GLU A 44 2.40 24.65 50.40
C GLU A 44 1.69 23.29 50.46
N GLN A 45 0.99 22.96 51.55
CA GLN A 45 0.16 21.75 51.61
C GLN A 45 -1.01 21.80 50.62
N THR A 46 -1.72 22.94 50.57
CA THR A 46 -2.81 23.15 49.61
C THR A 46 -2.27 23.15 48.18
N ARG A 47 -1.13 23.79 47.92
CA ARG A 47 -0.45 23.77 46.62
C ARG A 47 -0.14 22.35 46.15
N SER A 48 0.41 21.50 47.02
CA SER A 48 0.71 20.10 46.69
C SER A 48 -0.55 19.29 46.35
N ARG A 49 -1.65 19.52 47.08
CA ARG A 49 -2.94 18.89 46.79
C ARG A 49 -3.55 19.42 45.49
N ALA A 50 -3.50 20.73 45.27
CA ALA A 50 -3.97 21.38 44.06
C ALA A 50 -3.20 20.89 42.82
N GLN A 51 -1.87 20.71 42.91
CA GLN A 51 -1.08 20.12 41.84
C GLN A 51 -1.55 18.69 41.52
N THR A 52 -1.70 17.85 42.54
CA THR A 52 -2.18 16.45 42.37
C THR A 52 -3.59 16.41 41.77
N ALA A 53 -4.44 17.35 42.16
CA ALA A 53 -5.78 17.49 41.63
C ALA A 53 -5.78 17.93 40.16
N LEU A 54 -4.95 18.92 39.81
CA LEU A 54 -4.79 19.44 38.46
C LEU A 54 -4.19 18.40 37.51
N ASP A 55 -3.20 17.63 37.97
CA ASP A 55 -2.63 16.51 37.19
C ASP A 55 -3.67 15.45 36.86
N ALA A 56 -4.53 15.12 37.83
CA ALA A 56 -5.63 14.20 37.61
C ALA A 56 -6.69 14.77 36.66
N ALA A 57 -6.99 16.07 36.77
CA ALA A 57 -7.91 16.75 35.85
C ALA A 57 -7.36 16.77 34.42
N ALA A 58 -6.09 17.16 34.24
CA ALA A 58 -5.42 17.15 32.95
C ALA A 58 -5.47 15.75 32.32
N LEU A 59 -5.09 14.70 33.06
CA LEU A 59 -5.10 13.33 32.56
C LEU A 59 -6.52 12.81 32.22
N ALA A 60 -7.52 13.16 33.03
CA ALA A 60 -8.90 12.72 32.84
C ALA A 60 -9.58 13.40 31.65
N LEU A 61 -9.27 14.68 31.42
CA LEU A 61 -9.92 15.50 30.40
C LEU A 61 -9.16 15.56 29.09
N GLN A 62 -7.88 15.17 29.07
CA GLN A 62 -7.07 15.11 27.86
C GLN A 62 -7.78 14.37 26.70
N PRO A 63 -8.49 13.23 26.89
CA PRO A 63 -9.15 12.54 25.77
C PRO A 63 -10.29 13.35 25.12
N GLU A 64 -10.87 14.33 25.84
CA GLU A 64 -11.96 15.16 25.35
C GLU A 64 -11.52 16.10 24.21
N ILE A 65 -10.22 16.45 24.13
CA ILE A 65 -9.68 17.37 23.11
C ILE A 65 -9.83 16.84 21.67
N PHE A 66 -10.03 15.53 21.52
CA PHE A 66 -10.19 14.88 20.22
C PHE A 66 -11.64 14.64 19.79
N LYS A 67 -12.62 14.91 20.67
CA LYS A 67 -14.03 14.76 20.31
C LYS A 67 -14.46 15.89 19.39
N SER A 68 -15.30 15.58 18.40
CA SER A 68 -15.88 16.58 17.49
C SER A 68 -16.75 17.64 18.19
N THR A 69 -17.22 17.33 19.41
CA THR A 69 -17.98 18.23 20.28
C THR A 69 -17.11 19.01 21.28
N PHE A 70 -15.78 19.02 21.11
CA PHE A 70 -14.88 19.70 22.03
C PHE A 70 -15.22 21.19 22.16
N ASN A 71 -15.27 21.66 23.40
CA ASN A 71 -15.44 23.05 23.76
C ASN A 71 -14.54 23.35 24.96
N ALA A 72 -13.61 24.30 24.77
CA ALA A 72 -12.62 24.65 25.79
C ALA A 72 -13.26 25.12 27.10
N GLU A 73 -14.38 25.85 27.04
CA GLU A 73 -15.08 26.33 28.23
C GLU A 73 -15.75 25.20 29.00
N THR A 74 -16.34 24.22 28.32
CA THR A 74 -16.92 23.03 28.98
C THR A 74 -15.83 22.20 29.67
N VAL A 75 -14.68 22.03 29.04
CA VAL A 75 -13.54 21.30 29.62
C VAL A 75 -12.93 22.08 30.78
N ARG A 76 -12.85 23.42 30.69
CA ARG A 76 -12.41 24.29 31.79
C ARG A 76 -13.31 24.12 33.03
N GLN A 77 -14.63 24.15 32.85
CA GLN A 77 -15.59 23.96 33.95
C GLN A 77 -15.49 22.56 34.58
N GLN A 78 -15.25 21.53 33.77
CA GLN A 78 -15.03 20.17 34.28
C GLN A 78 -13.71 20.05 35.03
N ALA A 79 -12.64 20.71 34.55
CA ALA A 79 -11.35 20.73 35.23
C ALA A 79 -11.46 21.41 36.60
N GLU A 80 -12.14 22.55 36.65
CA GLU A 80 -12.41 23.31 37.89
C GLU A 80 -13.19 22.46 38.90
N ALA A 81 -14.22 21.74 38.46
CA ALA A 81 -14.98 20.83 39.31
C ALA A 81 -14.12 19.70 39.89
N ILE A 82 -13.26 19.08 39.08
CA ILE A 82 -12.34 18.02 39.53
C ILE A 82 -11.33 18.57 40.54
N VAL A 83 -10.81 19.78 40.29
CA VAL A 83 -9.83 20.43 41.17
C VAL A 83 -10.46 20.75 42.52
N LEU A 84 -11.63 21.38 42.55
CA LEU A 84 -12.35 21.71 43.78
C LEU A 84 -12.73 20.45 44.58
N GLU A 85 -13.24 19.42 43.90
CA GLU A 85 -13.59 18.14 44.55
C GLU A 85 -12.37 17.50 45.23
N ARG A 86 -11.21 17.51 44.56
CA ARG A 86 -9.99 16.83 45.05
C ARG A 86 -9.19 17.63 46.06
N ILE A 87 -9.28 18.97 46.05
CA ILE A 87 -8.71 19.80 47.12
C ILE A 87 -9.45 19.51 48.43
N GLY A 88 -10.76 19.31 48.37
CA GLY A 88 -11.58 18.81 49.49
C GLY A 88 -11.69 19.78 50.66
N ASP A 89 -11.46 21.08 50.42
CA ASP A 89 -11.50 22.14 51.42
C ASP A 89 -12.39 23.28 50.92
N THR A 90 -13.47 23.57 51.65
CA THR A 90 -14.46 24.60 51.28
C THR A 90 -13.98 26.03 51.50
N GLU A 91 -12.86 26.21 52.21
CA GLU A 91 -12.28 27.54 52.45
C GLU A 91 -11.28 27.95 51.35
N VAL A 92 -10.95 27.03 50.43
CA VAL A 92 -10.06 27.29 49.30
C VAL A 92 -10.89 27.66 48.08
N ASP A 93 -10.66 28.86 47.57
CA ASP A 93 -11.21 29.29 46.27
C ASP A 93 -10.22 28.89 45.18
N ALA A 94 -10.66 28.17 44.14
CA ALA A 94 -9.79 27.71 43.06
C ALA A 94 -10.49 27.85 41.71
N SER A 95 -9.79 28.45 40.74
CA SER A 95 -10.26 28.62 39.37
C SER A 95 -9.24 28.08 38.38
N VAL A 96 -9.74 27.53 37.26
CA VAL A 96 -8.89 27.20 36.11
C VAL A 96 -8.93 28.38 35.16
N ASP A 97 -7.81 29.07 35.04
CA ASP A 97 -7.70 30.37 34.37
C ASP A 97 -7.22 30.25 32.92
N ASP A 98 -6.41 29.21 32.65
CA ASP A 98 -5.83 29.01 31.32
C ASP A 98 -5.98 27.56 30.86
N ILE A 99 -6.32 27.43 29.58
CA ILE A 99 -6.43 26.16 28.86
C ILE A 99 -5.81 26.34 27.48
N GLU A 100 -4.69 25.67 27.25
CA GLU A 100 -4.06 25.59 25.94
C GLU A 100 -4.19 24.16 25.41
N VAL A 101 -4.61 24.05 24.15
CA VAL A 101 -4.78 22.76 23.48
C VAL A 101 -3.95 22.74 22.22
N ASN A 102 -3.05 21.78 22.11
CA ASN A 102 -2.32 21.49 20.89
C ASN A 102 -2.75 20.12 20.35
N ILE A 103 -3.60 20.12 19.34
CA ILE A 103 -4.13 18.89 18.73
C ILE A 103 -3.04 18.11 17.98
N ALA A 104 -2.01 18.79 17.46
CA ALA A 104 -0.92 18.15 16.72
C ALA A 104 0.01 17.34 17.63
N ASP A 105 0.26 17.87 18.83
CA ASP A 105 1.09 17.22 19.86
C ASP A 105 0.24 16.40 20.85
N GLY A 106 -1.09 16.54 20.78
CA GLY A 106 -2.04 15.88 21.67
C GLY A 106 -1.97 16.39 23.10
N SER A 107 -1.55 17.64 23.31
CA SER A 107 -1.37 18.20 24.64
C SER A 107 -2.57 19.02 25.10
N LEU A 108 -2.91 18.84 26.37
CA LEU A 108 -3.84 19.68 27.14
C LEU A 108 -3.05 20.28 28.30
N TYR A 109 -2.81 21.57 28.23
CA TYR A 109 -2.22 22.36 29.29
C TYR A 109 -3.32 23.06 30.08
N LEU A 110 -3.24 22.97 31.41
CA LEU A 110 -4.13 23.63 32.36
C LEU A 110 -3.31 24.45 33.34
N ARG A 111 -3.77 25.67 33.64
CA ARG A 111 -3.29 26.47 34.77
C ARG A 111 -4.44 26.78 35.70
N ALA A 112 -4.24 26.51 36.98
CA ALA A 112 -5.20 26.86 38.02
C ALA A 112 -4.57 27.81 39.04
N GLU A 113 -5.34 28.81 39.45
CA GLU A 113 -5.02 29.68 40.58
C GLU A 113 -5.92 29.33 41.75
N PHE A 114 -5.36 29.38 42.96
CA PHE A 114 -6.11 29.17 44.18
C PHE A 114 -5.73 30.20 45.23
N THR A 115 -6.70 30.52 46.07
CA THR A 115 -6.59 31.51 47.14
C THR A 115 -6.99 30.87 48.45
N ILE A 116 -6.11 31.01 49.44
CA ILE A 116 -6.35 30.51 50.81
C ILE A 116 -6.46 31.67 51.80
N PRO A 117 -7.34 31.58 52.81
CA PRO A 117 -7.37 32.55 53.90
C PRO A 117 -6.14 32.39 54.81
N THR A 118 -5.59 33.52 55.27
CA THR A 118 -4.49 33.51 56.26
C THR A 118 -5.02 33.59 57.68
N MET A 119 -4.51 32.76 58.58
CA MET A 119 -4.95 32.72 59.97
C MET A 119 -4.22 33.74 60.85
N PHE A 120 -2.93 33.95 60.61
CA PHE A 120 -2.09 34.80 61.46
C PHE A 120 -1.59 36.05 60.72
N VAL A 121 -1.29 35.91 59.44
CA VAL A 121 -0.85 37.01 58.57
C VAL A 121 -1.99 38.02 58.31
N SER A 122 -3.25 37.62 58.51
CA SER A 122 -4.40 38.53 58.53
C SER A 122 -4.32 39.59 59.63
N LEU A 123 -3.61 39.31 60.74
CA LEU A 123 -3.41 40.25 61.86
C LEU A 123 -2.58 41.47 61.45
N VAL A 124 -1.81 41.38 60.36
CA VAL A 124 -1.02 42.47 59.78
C VAL A 124 -1.62 43.01 58.48
N GLY A 125 -2.86 42.62 58.14
CA GLY A 125 -3.66 43.22 57.06
C GLY A 125 -3.62 42.47 55.72
N VAL A 126 -2.97 41.31 55.63
CA VAL A 126 -2.98 40.45 54.43
C VAL A 126 -3.89 39.28 54.72
N ASN A 127 -5.10 39.27 54.15
CA ASN A 127 -6.15 38.31 54.52
C ASN A 127 -6.11 37.00 53.73
N THR A 128 -5.40 36.98 52.61
CA THR A 128 -5.32 35.83 51.70
C THR A 128 -3.95 35.69 51.09
N LEU A 129 -3.59 34.46 50.71
CA LEU A 129 -2.43 34.14 49.90
C LEU A 129 -2.89 33.37 48.67
N SER A 130 -2.34 33.72 47.51
CA SER A 130 -2.66 33.07 46.25
C SER A 130 -1.42 32.37 45.68
N ALA A 131 -1.65 31.25 45.01
CA ALA A 131 -0.61 30.53 44.28
C ALA A 131 -1.20 29.88 43.03
N ALA A 132 -0.33 29.62 42.06
CA ALA A 132 -0.68 28.98 40.81
C ALA A 132 -0.02 27.60 40.70
N VAL A 133 -0.73 26.68 40.07
CA VAL A 133 -0.25 25.36 39.65
C VAL A 133 -0.54 25.16 38.17
N GLN A 134 0.31 24.38 37.51
CA GLN A 134 0.20 24.11 36.09
C GLN A 134 0.39 22.61 35.84
N SER A 135 -0.34 22.07 34.87
CA SER A 135 -0.22 20.67 34.48
C SER A 135 -0.42 20.53 32.98
N GLU A 136 0.34 19.62 32.37
CA GLU A 136 0.21 19.28 30.96
C GLU A 136 0.10 17.76 30.82
N ALA A 137 -0.97 17.32 30.15
CA ALA A 137 -1.15 15.93 29.78
C ALA A 137 -1.07 15.78 28.26
N THR A 138 -0.19 14.91 27.79
CA THR A 138 -0.04 14.60 26.36
C THR A 138 -0.58 13.21 26.06
N ARG A 139 -1.47 13.12 25.07
CA ARG A 139 -1.88 11.85 24.48
C ARG A 139 -2.14 12.06 23.01
N LYS A 140 -1.49 11.30 22.14
CA LYS A 140 -1.65 11.45 20.69
C LYS A 140 -2.67 10.44 20.18
N MET A 141 -3.90 10.89 19.87
CA MET A 141 -4.80 10.06 19.07
C MET A 141 -4.27 9.98 17.64
N LEU A 142 -3.55 8.89 17.36
CA LEU A 142 -3.03 8.60 16.04
C LEU A 142 -4.18 8.25 15.11
N GLU A 143 -4.30 8.96 13.99
CA GLU A 143 -5.11 8.48 12.87
C GLU A 143 -4.50 7.16 12.38
N LEU A 144 -5.33 6.19 12.02
CA LEU A 144 -4.85 4.87 11.60
C LEU A 144 -5.20 4.67 10.13
N GLU A 145 -4.17 4.50 9.30
CA GLU A 145 -4.32 4.18 7.88
C GLU A 145 -3.73 2.79 7.63
N VAL A 146 -4.58 1.85 7.21
CA VAL A 146 -4.20 0.45 6.99
C VAL A 146 -4.38 0.08 5.52
N ALA A 147 -3.31 -0.36 4.86
CA ALA A 147 -3.39 -1.04 3.57
C ALA A 147 -3.34 -2.55 3.79
N MET A 148 -4.45 -3.24 3.53
CA MET A 148 -4.48 -4.69 3.49
C MET A 148 -4.08 -5.15 2.09
N VAL A 149 -2.86 -5.64 1.96
CA VAL A 149 -2.28 -6.16 0.72
C VAL A 149 -2.48 -7.67 0.71
N LEU A 150 -3.46 -8.12 -0.07
CA LEU A 150 -4.01 -9.47 0.06
C LEU A 150 -3.82 -10.25 -1.24
N ASP A 151 -3.07 -11.34 -1.15
CA ASP A 151 -2.84 -12.25 -2.26
C ASP A 151 -4.16 -12.89 -2.72
N ASN A 152 -4.47 -12.72 -4.00
CA ASN A 152 -5.57 -13.39 -4.65
C ASN A 152 -5.11 -14.16 -5.89
N SER A 153 -3.87 -14.63 -5.89
CA SER A 153 -3.31 -15.50 -6.91
C SER A 153 -4.04 -16.86 -6.98
N GLY A 154 -3.81 -17.62 -8.06
CA GLY A 154 -4.48 -18.89 -8.30
C GLY A 154 -4.28 -19.95 -7.20
N SER A 155 -3.14 -19.93 -6.49
CA SER A 155 -2.85 -20.84 -5.37
C SER A 155 -3.85 -20.70 -4.22
N MET A 156 -4.38 -19.48 -4.02
CA MET A 156 -5.39 -19.18 -3.01
C MET A 156 -6.75 -19.84 -3.28
N GLY A 157 -6.97 -20.36 -4.48
CA GLY A 157 -8.19 -21.10 -4.84
C GLY A 157 -8.25 -22.50 -4.23
N SER A 158 -7.12 -23.01 -3.72
CA SER A 158 -7.00 -24.35 -3.13
C SER A 158 -7.25 -24.33 -1.63
N TYR A 159 -7.66 -25.48 -1.06
CA TYR A 159 -7.77 -25.71 0.39
C TYR A 159 -8.58 -24.65 1.16
N SER A 160 -9.58 -24.04 0.51
CA SER A 160 -10.40 -22.95 1.07
C SER A 160 -9.60 -21.72 1.54
N ARG A 161 -8.36 -21.52 1.05
CA ARG A 161 -7.48 -20.41 1.47
C ARG A 161 -8.15 -19.05 1.26
N MET A 162 -8.71 -18.81 0.08
CA MET A 162 -9.45 -17.58 -0.23
C MET A 162 -10.68 -17.38 0.69
N THR A 163 -11.38 -18.46 1.06
CA THR A 163 -12.52 -18.38 1.98
C THR A 163 -12.08 -17.90 3.36
N TYR A 164 -11.03 -18.50 3.92
CA TYR A 164 -10.51 -18.10 5.23
C TYR A 164 -9.84 -16.73 5.21
N LEU A 165 -9.15 -16.37 4.13
CA LEU A 165 -8.60 -15.03 3.96
C LEU A 165 -9.70 -13.97 4.03
N LYS A 166 -10.80 -14.15 3.29
CA LYS A 166 -11.94 -13.22 3.32
C LYS A 166 -12.54 -13.11 4.71
N GLN A 167 -12.74 -14.25 5.39
CA GLN A 167 -13.27 -14.26 6.74
C GLN A 167 -12.36 -13.51 7.72
N ALA A 168 -11.05 -13.78 7.66
CA ALA A 168 -10.04 -13.17 8.52
C ALA A 168 -9.93 -11.65 8.28
N ALA A 169 -9.85 -11.23 7.01
CA ALA A 169 -9.78 -9.81 6.63
C ALA A 169 -11.05 -9.05 7.01
N ALA A 170 -12.24 -9.67 6.84
CA ALA A 170 -13.50 -9.07 7.27
C ALA A 170 -13.58 -8.93 8.80
N CYS A 171 -13.09 -9.92 9.54
CA CYS A 171 -13.01 -9.87 11.00
C CYS A 171 -12.08 -8.74 11.45
N ALA A 172 -10.86 -8.67 10.92
CA ALA A 172 -9.92 -7.60 11.21
C ALA A 172 -10.47 -6.22 10.85
N THR A 173 -11.13 -6.08 9.69
CA THR A 173 -11.78 -4.82 9.29
C THR A 173 -12.76 -4.33 10.36
N ARG A 174 -13.63 -5.21 10.84
CA ARG A 174 -14.59 -4.87 11.89
C ARG A 174 -13.90 -4.56 13.22
N THR A 175 -12.89 -5.33 13.62
CA THR A 175 -12.13 -5.04 14.84
C THR A 175 -11.41 -3.69 14.76
N ILE A 176 -10.83 -3.34 13.62
CA ILE A 176 -10.12 -2.07 13.43
C ILE A 176 -11.11 -0.88 13.43
N PHE A 177 -12.28 -1.01 12.80
CA PHE A 177 -13.28 0.06 12.76
C PHE A 177 -14.10 0.20 14.05
N TYR A 178 -14.28 -0.86 14.84
CA TYR A 178 -15.18 -0.85 16.01
C TYR A 178 -14.48 -1.18 17.34
N GLY A 179 -13.18 -1.48 17.32
CA GLY A 179 -12.34 -1.78 18.48
C GLY A 179 -12.53 -3.18 19.09
N LYS A 180 -13.69 -3.80 18.89
CA LYS A 180 -13.98 -5.15 19.39
C LYS A 180 -15.07 -5.85 18.56
N VAL A 181 -14.95 -7.16 18.45
CA VAL A 181 -15.95 -8.07 17.86
C VAL A 181 -16.20 -9.27 18.79
N ASP A 182 -17.30 -9.99 18.58
CA ASP A 182 -17.58 -11.26 19.24
C ASP A 182 -16.77 -12.44 18.62
N SER A 183 -16.95 -13.65 19.15
CA SER A 183 -16.28 -14.86 18.64
C SER A 183 -16.64 -15.22 17.19
N ASN A 184 -17.72 -14.65 16.65
CA ASN A 184 -18.19 -14.85 15.29
C ASN A 184 -17.85 -13.67 14.37
N CYS A 185 -16.98 -12.75 14.82
CA CYS A 185 -16.58 -11.55 14.10
C CYS A 185 -17.75 -10.58 13.81
N ASN A 186 -18.76 -10.55 14.68
CA ASN A 186 -19.84 -9.57 14.63
C ASN A 186 -19.56 -8.40 15.57
N VAL A 187 -20.03 -7.23 15.15
CA VAL A 187 -20.02 -6.02 15.96
C VAL A 187 -21.29 -6.02 16.81
N ALA A 188 -21.18 -5.74 18.11
CA ALA A 188 -22.35 -5.65 18.98
C ALA A 188 -23.26 -4.49 18.54
N SER A 189 -24.57 -4.71 18.56
CA SER A 189 -25.55 -3.69 18.15
C SER A 189 -25.37 -2.39 18.92
N GLY A 190 -25.36 -1.26 18.21
CA GLY A 190 -25.16 0.07 18.81
C GLY A 190 -23.71 0.45 19.10
N THR A 191 -22.72 -0.39 18.79
CA THR A 191 -21.30 -0.01 18.94
C THR A 191 -20.96 1.11 17.95
N PRO A 192 -20.49 2.28 18.40
CA PRO A 192 -20.11 3.36 17.49
C PRO A 192 -18.85 2.99 16.71
N LYS A 193 -18.79 3.41 15.44
CA LYS A 193 -17.58 3.31 14.64
C LYS A 193 -16.52 4.27 15.18
N LEU A 194 -15.28 3.81 15.22
CA LEU A 194 -14.15 4.63 15.64
C LEU A 194 -13.80 5.63 14.54
N ASP A 195 -13.65 6.90 14.92
CA ASP A 195 -13.25 7.98 14.00
C ASP A 195 -11.78 7.83 13.55
N LYS A 196 -11.39 8.51 12.47
CA LYS A 196 -9.99 8.62 11.99
C LYS A 196 -9.30 7.27 11.70
N VAL A 197 -10.10 6.29 11.24
CA VAL A 197 -9.63 5.02 10.69
C VAL A 197 -9.91 5.02 9.19
N LYS A 198 -8.90 4.66 8.41
CA LYS A 198 -9.08 4.33 6.98
C LYS A 198 -8.46 2.99 6.68
N ILE A 199 -9.16 2.19 5.88
CA ILE A 199 -8.65 0.91 5.37
C ILE A 199 -8.72 0.93 3.86
N GLY A 200 -7.65 0.50 3.20
CA GLY A 200 -7.55 0.27 1.77
C GLY A 200 -7.30 -1.21 1.52
N ILE A 201 -7.81 -1.74 0.41
CA ILE A 201 -7.60 -3.13 0.01
C ILE A 201 -6.80 -3.13 -1.29
N VAL A 202 -5.68 -3.86 -1.28
CA VAL A 202 -4.82 -4.05 -2.45
C VAL A 202 -4.80 -5.54 -2.79
N PRO A 203 -5.72 -6.01 -3.64
CA PRO A 203 -5.64 -7.35 -4.21
C PRO A 203 -4.46 -7.41 -5.19
N PHE A 204 -3.69 -8.48 -5.18
CA PHE A 204 -2.61 -8.67 -6.13
C PHE A 204 -2.51 -10.11 -6.66
N THR A 205 -2.11 -10.20 -7.92
CA THR A 205 -1.73 -11.44 -8.60
C THR A 205 -0.34 -11.21 -9.24
N ILE A 206 -0.12 -11.62 -10.49
CA ILE A 206 1.03 -11.20 -11.29
C ILE A 206 0.94 -9.72 -11.72
N MET A 207 -0.25 -9.14 -11.60
CA MET A 207 -0.62 -7.76 -11.88
C MET A 207 -1.41 -7.17 -10.71
N VAL A 208 -1.59 -5.85 -10.72
CA VAL A 208 -2.52 -5.14 -9.86
C VAL A 208 -3.47 -4.31 -10.72
N ASN A 209 -4.76 -4.37 -10.41
CA ASN A 209 -5.80 -3.60 -11.09
C ASN A 209 -6.11 -2.34 -10.28
N VAL A 210 -5.81 -1.17 -10.83
CA VAL A 210 -6.08 0.13 -10.19
C VAL A 210 -7.52 0.60 -10.37
N GLY A 211 -8.24 0.00 -11.31
CA GLY A 211 -9.61 0.35 -11.67
C GLY A 211 -9.71 1.23 -12.92
N THR A 212 -10.81 1.04 -13.65
CA THR A 212 -11.07 1.68 -14.95
C THR A 212 -11.37 3.18 -14.85
N GLN A 213 -11.73 3.67 -13.67
CA GLN A 213 -11.93 5.10 -13.40
C GLN A 213 -10.70 5.95 -13.72
N PHE A 214 -9.51 5.34 -13.71
CA PHE A 214 -8.25 6.01 -14.01
C PHE A 214 -7.89 6.05 -15.51
N ALA A 215 -8.77 5.60 -16.41
CA ALA A 215 -8.43 5.49 -17.85
C ALA A 215 -8.02 6.80 -18.54
N ASN A 216 -8.30 7.96 -17.91
CA ASN A 216 -7.90 9.28 -18.40
C ASN A 216 -6.93 10.00 -17.44
N ALA A 217 -6.36 9.30 -16.47
CA ALA A 217 -5.46 9.89 -15.48
C ALA A 217 -4.12 10.32 -16.10
N ALA A 218 -3.61 11.48 -15.69
CA ALA A 218 -2.39 12.07 -16.26
C ALA A 218 -1.10 11.30 -15.90
N TRP A 219 -1.16 10.48 -14.85
CA TRP A 219 -0.06 9.63 -14.38
C TRP A 219 0.11 8.33 -15.19
N LEU A 220 -0.79 8.07 -16.15
CA LEU A 220 -0.67 6.98 -17.12
C LEU A 220 0.07 7.43 -18.39
N ASP A 221 0.92 6.56 -18.92
CA ASP A 221 1.60 6.74 -20.22
C ASP A 221 0.88 5.96 -21.33
N TRP A 222 -0.18 6.56 -21.89
CA TRP A 222 -0.95 5.95 -22.99
C TRP A 222 -0.22 5.99 -24.34
N THR A 223 0.57 7.04 -24.58
CA THR A 223 1.16 7.37 -25.89
C THR A 223 2.65 7.04 -25.96
N ALA A 224 3.13 6.19 -25.06
CA ALA A 224 4.48 5.68 -24.98
C ALA A 224 5.57 6.77 -25.02
N GLN A 225 5.43 7.74 -24.11
CA GLN A 225 6.44 8.77 -23.86
C GLN A 225 7.74 8.17 -23.34
N GLY A 226 7.66 7.13 -22.51
CA GLY A 226 8.82 6.37 -22.04
C GLY A 226 9.24 5.26 -23.00
N ALA A 227 10.54 4.95 -23.06
CA ALA A 227 11.06 3.89 -23.93
C ALA A 227 10.47 2.50 -23.61
N LEU A 228 10.24 2.21 -22.33
CA LEU A 228 9.59 0.96 -21.91
C LEU A 228 8.21 0.76 -22.52
N ALA A 229 7.44 1.84 -22.65
CA ALA A 229 6.09 1.76 -23.18
C ALA A 229 6.09 1.41 -24.67
N LYS A 230 7.22 1.46 -25.37
CA LYS A 230 7.33 1.00 -26.76
C LYS A 230 7.74 -0.47 -26.88
N LEU A 231 8.25 -1.08 -25.81
CA LEU A 231 8.65 -2.49 -25.84
C LEU A 231 7.47 -3.37 -26.26
N ASN A 232 7.76 -4.37 -27.09
CA ASN A 232 6.80 -5.33 -27.66
C ASN A 232 5.83 -4.75 -28.71
N PHE A 233 6.10 -3.55 -29.22
CA PHE A 233 5.26 -2.89 -30.21
C PHE A 233 6.11 -2.19 -31.27
N ASP A 234 6.14 -2.75 -32.48
CA ASP A 234 6.94 -2.31 -33.63
C ASP A 234 6.23 -2.64 -34.95
N ASN A 235 6.55 -1.96 -36.04
CA ASN A 235 6.12 -2.29 -37.41
C ASN A 235 7.25 -2.19 -38.45
N ASP A 236 8.49 -1.82 -38.07
CA ASP A 236 9.60 -1.70 -39.02
C ASP A 236 10.15 -3.06 -39.47
N ASP A 237 9.78 -4.13 -38.76
CA ASP A 237 10.23 -5.50 -38.96
C ASP A 237 11.78 -5.59 -38.97
N ASP A 238 12.47 -4.75 -38.15
CA ASP A 238 13.92 -4.71 -37.94
C ASP A 238 14.25 -4.98 -36.46
N SER A 239 14.91 -6.11 -36.20
CA SER A 239 15.31 -6.49 -34.84
C SER A 239 16.57 -5.78 -34.31
N THR A 240 17.21 -4.91 -35.11
CA THR A 240 18.49 -4.28 -34.77
C THR A 240 18.37 -2.85 -34.23
N ASN A 241 17.24 -2.17 -34.45
CA ASN A 241 17.02 -0.80 -34.01
C ASN A 241 15.74 -0.68 -33.16
N ALA A 242 15.70 0.33 -32.29
CA ALA A 242 14.49 0.61 -31.52
C ALA A 242 13.45 1.33 -32.39
N PHE A 243 12.18 0.90 -32.29
CA PHE A 243 11.07 1.49 -33.03
C PHE A 243 10.95 3.02 -32.81
N PRO A 244 11.13 3.85 -33.86
CA PRO A 244 11.01 5.30 -33.73
C PRO A 244 9.55 5.79 -33.75
N GLY A 245 8.61 4.94 -34.17
CA GLY A 245 7.21 5.32 -34.36
C GLY A 245 6.39 5.48 -33.06
N PRO A 246 5.16 5.99 -33.17
CA PRO A 246 4.26 6.14 -32.03
C PRO A 246 3.61 4.80 -31.64
N VAL A 247 3.51 4.55 -30.34
CA VAL A 247 2.72 3.46 -29.76
C VAL A 247 1.64 4.10 -28.89
N ASP A 248 0.37 3.96 -29.31
CA ASP A 248 -0.78 4.45 -28.55
C ASP A 248 -1.63 3.25 -28.09
N ARG A 249 -1.49 2.86 -26.82
CA ARG A 249 -2.23 1.72 -26.26
C ARG A 249 -3.73 1.97 -26.18
N LYS A 250 -4.16 3.23 -26.07
CA LYS A 250 -5.58 3.58 -26.05
C LYS A 250 -6.20 3.35 -27.43
N ASN A 251 -5.46 3.71 -28.47
CA ASN A 251 -5.84 3.37 -29.84
C ASN A 251 -5.83 1.85 -30.07
N LEU A 252 -4.85 1.12 -29.53
CA LEU A 252 -4.85 -0.36 -29.63
C LEU A 252 -6.12 -1.00 -29.04
N PHE A 253 -6.52 -0.60 -27.82
CA PHE A 253 -7.79 -1.05 -27.22
C PHE A 253 -9.01 -0.72 -28.09
N THR A 254 -9.02 0.48 -28.67
CA THR A 254 -10.09 0.92 -29.59
C THR A 254 -10.12 0.06 -30.86
N GLN A 255 -8.97 -0.22 -31.45
CA GLN A 255 -8.83 -1.04 -32.66
C GLN A 255 -9.23 -2.50 -32.43
N THR A 256 -9.00 -3.03 -31.22
CA THR A 256 -9.40 -4.39 -30.84
C THR A 256 -10.85 -4.52 -30.38
N GLY A 257 -11.58 -3.41 -30.21
CA GLY A 257 -12.94 -3.39 -29.70
C GLY A 257 -13.05 -3.77 -28.21
N THR A 258 -11.97 -3.62 -27.45
CA THR A 258 -11.89 -4.02 -26.03
C THR A 258 -11.60 -2.81 -25.15
N SER A 259 -12.13 -2.79 -23.93
CA SER A 259 -11.82 -1.73 -22.96
C SER A 259 -10.66 -2.13 -22.05
N TRP A 260 -9.85 -1.17 -21.64
CA TRP A 260 -8.83 -1.39 -20.60
C TRP A 260 -9.49 -1.77 -19.27
N ARG A 261 -9.03 -2.86 -18.64
CA ARG A 261 -9.61 -3.40 -17.40
C ARG A 261 -9.08 -2.75 -16.12
N GLY A 262 -8.07 -1.89 -16.22
CA GLY A 262 -7.50 -1.16 -15.09
C GLY A 262 -6.14 -1.66 -14.62
N CYS A 263 -5.50 -2.63 -15.30
CA CYS A 263 -4.17 -3.08 -14.90
C CYS A 263 -3.05 -2.20 -15.44
N VAL A 264 -1.99 -2.08 -14.66
CA VAL A 264 -0.78 -1.34 -15.03
C VAL A 264 0.45 -2.21 -14.84
N GLU A 265 1.47 -1.89 -15.61
CA GLU A 265 2.77 -2.54 -15.51
C GLU A 265 3.64 -1.90 -14.42
N ALA A 266 4.61 -2.66 -13.93
CA ALA A 266 5.66 -2.19 -13.05
C ALA A 266 6.48 -1.10 -13.74
N ARG A 267 6.92 -0.09 -13.01
CA ARG A 267 7.79 0.96 -13.57
C ARG A 267 9.19 0.42 -13.87
N GLN A 268 10.03 1.18 -14.58
CA GLN A 268 11.44 0.82 -14.72
C GLN A 268 12.18 1.05 -13.41
N ALA A 269 13.19 0.24 -13.12
CA ALA A 269 14.16 0.57 -12.09
C ALA A 269 14.78 1.96 -12.35
N PRO A 270 15.00 2.79 -11.31
CA PRO A 270 14.81 2.47 -9.89
C PRO A 270 13.39 2.70 -9.34
N TYR A 271 12.43 3.16 -10.15
CA TYR A 271 11.09 3.58 -9.71
C TYR A 271 10.12 2.42 -9.42
N ASP A 272 10.53 1.19 -9.65
CA ASP A 272 9.75 -0.02 -9.42
C ASP A 272 9.71 -0.45 -7.95
N THR A 273 10.55 0.14 -7.09
CA THR A 273 10.66 -0.18 -5.65
C THR A 273 10.42 1.01 -4.73
N ASN A 274 10.14 2.20 -5.26
CA ASN A 274 9.94 3.43 -4.47
C ASN A 274 8.66 4.17 -4.87
N ASP A 275 8.25 5.12 -4.04
CA ASP A 275 7.02 5.90 -4.20
C ASP A 275 7.24 7.23 -4.97
N THR A 276 8.20 7.28 -5.90
CA THR A 276 8.42 8.51 -6.69
C THR A 276 7.13 8.92 -7.44
N PRO A 277 6.69 10.19 -7.38
CA PRO A 277 5.48 10.63 -8.07
C PRO A 277 5.56 10.46 -9.61
N PRO A 278 4.47 10.02 -10.28
CA PRO A 278 4.43 9.72 -11.72
C PRO A 278 4.26 10.96 -12.61
N THR A 279 5.20 11.90 -12.56
CA THR A 279 5.09 13.21 -13.26
C THR A 279 5.86 13.28 -14.58
N THR A 280 6.90 12.46 -14.74
CA THR A 280 7.76 12.40 -15.94
C THR A 280 7.51 11.11 -16.73
N ALA A 281 7.91 11.06 -18.00
CA ALA A 281 7.78 9.88 -18.87
C ALA A 281 8.40 8.60 -18.25
N ALA A 282 9.51 8.72 -17.52
CA ALA A 282 10.17 7.56 -16.88
C ALA A 282 9.45 7.07 -15.61
N THR A 283 8.65 7.93 -14.98
CA THR A 283 7.98 7.66 -13.69
C THR A 283 6.50 7.31 -13.82
N LYS A 284 5.90 7.56 -15.00
CA LYS A 284 4.50 7.24 -15.28
C LYS A 284 4.27 5.74 -15.32
N PHE A 285 3.05 5.32 -14.98
CA PHE A 285 2.63 3.94 -15.08
C PHE A 285 2.20 3.63 -16.50
N ILE A 286 2.56 2.45 -17.00
CA ILE A 286 2.18 2.00 -18.33
C ILE A 286 0.86 1.23 -18.21
N PRO A 287 -0.22 1.68 -18.88
CA PRO A 287 -1.45 0.87 -18.97
C PRO A 287 -1.13 -0.47 -19.59
N MET A 288 -1.49 -1.56 -18.90
CA MET A 288 -1.22 -2.90 -19.40
C MET A 288 -2.02 -3.17 -20.68
N PHE A 289 -1.31 -3.54 -21.74
CA PHE A 289 -1.88 -4.14 -22.94
C PHE A 289 -1.06 -5.38 -23.25
N SER A 290 -1.64 -6.57 -23.07
CA SER A 290 -0.95 -7.85 -23.31
C SER A 290 -0.81 -8.10 -24.81
N PRO A 291 0.42 -8.09 -25.37
CA PRO A 291 0.62 -8.26 -26.81
C PRO A 291 0.13 -9.63 -27.30
N ASP A 292 -0.22 -9.69 -28.56
CA ASP A 292 -0.59 -10.91 -29.26
C ASP A 292 0.68 -11.67 -29.60
N THR A 293 0.76 -12.92 -29.14
CA THR A 293 1.92 -13.79 -29.35
C THR A 293 1.77 -14.59 -30.63
N ALA A 294 2.88 -14.98 -31.25
CA ALA A 294 2.88 -15.75 -32.49
C ALA A 294 2.03 -17.04 -32.42
N THR A 295 1.50 -17.48 -33.56
CA THR A 295 0.61 -18.66 -33.65
C THR A 295 1.17 -19.87 -32.91
N GLY A 296 0.38 -20.46 -32.02
CA GLY A 296 0.75 -21.61 -31.20
C GLY A 296 1.21 -21.27 -29.78
N ASN A 297 1.44 -19.98 -29.49
CA ASN A 297 1.75 -19.49 -28.15
C ASN A 297 0.48 -19.20 -27.31
N TYR A 298 0.67 -18.89 -26.03
CA TYR A 298 -0.41 -18.84 -25.04
C TYR A 298 -1.38 -17.67 -25.24
N ASN A 299 -0.89 -16.46 -25.50
CA ASN A 299 -1.73 -15.28 -25.75
C ASN A 299 -1.85 -15.00 -27.26
N SER A 300 -2.10 -16.04 -28.06
CA SER A 300 -2.30 -15.93 -29.52
C SER A 300 -3.80 -15.77 -29.79
N TYR A 301 -4.22 -14.55 -30.10
CA TYR A 301 -5.62 -14.16 -30.34
C TYR A 301 -5.82 -13.41 -31.66
N LEU A 302 -4.76 -13.11 -32.38
CA LEU A 302 -4.78 -12.58 -33.75
C LEU A 302 -4.01 -13.50 -34.69
N SER A 303 -4.25 -13.34 -35.99
CA SER A 303 -3.45 -14.00 -37.02
C SER A 303 -2.13 -13.25 -37.22
N ASP A 304 -1.01 -13.98 -37.28
CA ASP A 304 0.34 -13.44 -37.55
C ASP A 304 0.45 -12.67 -38.88
N THR A 305 -0.44 -12.98 -39.83
CA THR A 305 -0.55 -12.32 -41.13
C THR A 305 -1.86 -11.56 -41.29
N GLY A 306 -2.61 -11.37 -40.19
CA GLY A 306 -3.93 -10.72 -40.17
C GLY A 306 -3.87 -9.19 -40.08
N GLY A 307 -5.05 -8.59 -39.91
CA GLY A 307 -5.20 -7.13 -39.81
C GLY A 307 -4.79 -6.43 -41.11
N THR A 308 -3.96 -5.40 -41.00
CA THR A 308 -3.44 -4.61 -42.14
C THR A 308 -1.97 -4.88 -42.44
N CYS A 309 -1.42 -5.95 -41.83
CA CYS A 309 -0.02 -6.27 -41.95
C CYS A 309 0.39 -6.73 -43.36
N GLN A 310 1.56 -6.31 -43.82
CA GLN A 310 2.14 -6.83 -45.06
C GLN A 310 2.43 -8.32 -44.90
N VAL A 311 1.96 -9.14 -45.83
CA VAL A 311 2.22 -10.58 -45.83
C VAL A 311 3.67 -10.83 -46.25
N LYS A 312 4.45 -11.48 -45.39
CA LYS A 312 5.87 -11.81 -45.64
C LYS A 312 6.07 -13.32 -45.48
N THR A 313 5.93 -14.08 -46.56
CA THR A 313 5.91 -15.55 -46.50
C THR A 313 6.81 -16.22 -47.54
N CYS A 314 7.24 -17.43 -47.22
CA CYS A 314 7.86 -18.38 -48.13
C CYS A 314 7.06 -19.68 -48.12
N THR A 315 6.41 -20.01 -49.24
CA THR A 315 5.69 -21.28 -49.41
C THR A 315 6.59 -22.29 -50.11
N GLN A 316 6.87 -23.39 -49.44
CA GLN A 316 7.53 -24.56 -50.01
C GLN A 316 6.47 -25.52 -50.53
N LYS A 317 6.61 -25.94 -51.79
CA LYS A 317 5.81 -26.99 -52.41
C LYS A 317 6.71 -28.14 -52.82
N VAL A 318 6.46 -29.32 -52.27
CA VAL A 318 7.18 -30.57 -52.57
C VAL A 318 6.24 -31.49 -53.33
N VAL A 319 6.59 -31.84 -54.57
CA VAL A 319 5.81 -32.73 -55.44
C VAL A 319 6.57 -34.04 -55.62
N GLN A 320 6.00 -35.14 -55.15
CA GLN A 320 6.49 -36.50 -55.33
C GLN A 320 5.66 -37.19 -56.41
N ASN A 321 6.31 -37.77 -57.41
CA ASN A 321 5.64 -38.43 -58.53
C ASN A 321 5.68 -39.97 -58.41
N ASN A 322 4.91 -40.65 -59.25
CA ASN A 322 4.75 -42.12 -59.26
C ASN A 322 4.36 -42.68 -57.88
N CYS A 323 3.39 -42.04 -57.25
CA CYS A 323 2.84 -42.45 -55.97
C CYS A 323 1.73 -43.50 -56.15
N THR A 324 1.84 -44.59 -55.41
CA THR A 324 0.81 -45.63 -55.27
C THR A 324 0.32 -45.69 -53.83
N TYR A 325 -0.99 -45.82 -53.65
CA TYR A 325 -1.64 -45.92 -52.34
C TYR A 325 -1.87 -47.37 -51.95
N TRP A 326 -1.36 -47.80 -50.80
CA TRP A 326 -1.51 -49.16 -50.26
C TRP A 326 -1.88 -49.08 -48.77
N TRP A 327 -3.02 -49.67 -48.39
CA TRP A 327 -3.50 -49.91 -47.01
C TRP A 327 -2.93 -48.96 -45.93
N GLY A 328 -3.38 -47.70 -45.95
CA GLY A 328 -3.04 -46.70 -44.92
C GLY A 328 -1.76 -45.89 -45.18
N GLY A 329 -1.09 -46.06 -46.33
CA GLY A 329 0.12 -45.31 -46.68
C GLY A 329 0.29 -45.04 -48.19
N TYR A 330 1.19 -44.12 -48.50
CA TYR A 330 1.63 -43.82 -49.87
C TYR A 330 3.09 -44.22 -50.04
N SER A 331 3.41 -44.87 -51.16
CA SER A 331 4.78 -45.08 -51.61
C SER A 331 4.98 -44.37 -52.93
N CYS A 332 6.00 -43.51 -53.02
CA CYS A 332 6.32 -42.74 -54.22
C CYS A 332 7.72 -43.14 -54.70
N SER A 333 7.83 -43.53 -55.97
CA SER A 333 9.09 -43.97 -56.59
C SER A 333 9.66 -43.01 -57.62
N GLY A 334 8.94 -41.91 -57.91
CA GLY A 334 9.32 -40.92 -58.91
C GLY A 334 10.15 -39.76 -58.37
N PRO A 335 10.59 -38.85 -59.26
CA PRO A 335 11.37 -37.68 -58.87
C PRO A 335 10.59 -36.78 -57.90
N THR A 336 11.33 -36.21 -56.94
CA THR A 336 10.82 -35.18 -56.01
C THR A 336 11.21 -33.81 -56.54
N ILE A 337 10.22 -32.94 -56.76
CA ILE A 337 10.43 -31.57 -57.23
C ILE A 337 10.07 -30.63 -56.08
N THR A 338 10.98 -29.72 -55.72
CA THR A 338 10.74 -28.68 -54.73
C THR A 338 10.71 -27.33 -55.41
N SER A 339 9.67 -26.55 -55.17
CA SER A 339 9.53 -25.17 -55.64
C SER A 339 9.18 -24.24 -54.49
N TYR A 340 9.59 -22.98 -54.62
CA TYR A 340 9.40 -21.96 -53.61
C TYR A 340 8.61 -20.78 -54.19
N THR A 341 7.68 -20.24 -53.40
CA THR A 341 6.97 -18.99 -53.71
C THR A 341 7.20 -18.02 -52.56
N LYS A 342 7.82 -16.88 -52.85
CA LYS A 342 8.06 -15.81 -51.87
C LYS A 342 7.06 -14.69 -52.10
N VAL A 343 6.34 -14.30 -51.05
CA VAL A 343 5.39 -13.18 -51.04
C VAL A 343 5.86 -12.11 -50.06
N VAL A 344 5.93 -10.86 -50.52
CA VAL A 344 6.20 -9.67 -49.69
C VAL A 344 5.20 -8.58 -50.09
N GLY A 345 4.23 -8.33 -49.23
CA GLY A 345 3.11 -7.44 -49.53
C GLY A 345 2.30 -7.96 -50.72
N SER A 346 2.17 -7.15 -51.76
CA SER A 346 1.52 -7.53 -53.02
C SER A 346 2.46 -8.24 -54.02
N VAL A 347 3.77 -8.30 -53.73
CA VAL A 347 4.77 -8.82 -54.67
C VAL A 347 4.93 -10.33 -54.45
N THR A 348 4.78 -11.11 -55.52
CA THR A 348 5.03 -12.56 -55.54
C THR A 348 6.19 -12.89 -56.47
N THR A 349 7.13 -13.69 -55.98
CA THR A 349 8.32 -14.14 -56.73
C THR A 349 8.54 -15.65 -56.58
N THR A 350 9.21 -16.26 -57.57
CA THR A 350 9.53 -17.71 -57.57
C THR A 350 11.05 -17.87 -57.56
N PRO A 351 11.69 -17.91 -56.38
CA PRO A 351 13.15 -18.02 -56.29
C PRO A 351 13.65 -19.40 -56.75
N GLY A 352 14.82 -19.42 -57.40
CA GLY A 352 15.49 -20.65 -57.83
C GLY A 352 16.14 -21.43 -56.68
N THR A 353 16.26 -20.83 -55.51
CA THR A 353 16.76 -21.42 -54.26
C THR A 353 15.73 -21.26 -53.14
N SER A 354 15.96 -21.92 -52.00
CA SER A 354 15.08 -21.78 -50.82
C SER A 354 14.92 -20.32 -50.40
N CYS A 355 13.68 -19.90 -50.14
CA CYS A 355 13.36 -18.65 -49.44
C CYS A 355 13.06 -18.86 -47.95
N ILE A 356 13.22 -20.08 -47.43
CA ILE A 356 12.94 -20.41 -46.04
C ILE A 356 14.07 -19.80 -45.19
N PRO A 357 13.76 -19.01 -44.14
CA PRO A 357 14.79 -18.45 -43.26
C PRO A 357 15.47 -19.54 -42.43
N SER A 358 16.64 -19.22 -41.85
CA SER A 358 17.43 -20.15 -41.04
C SER A 358 16.70 -20.65 -39.78
N SER A 359 15.81 -19.83 -39.22
CA SER A 359 14.94 -20.15 -38.08
C SER A 359 13.47 -19.97 -38.51
N PRO A 360 12.87 -20.95 -39.19
CA PRO A 360 11.57 -20.78 -39.83
C PRO A 360 10.40 -20.89 -38.85
N VAL A 361 9.55 -19.87 -38.83
CA VAL A 361 8.24 -19.93 -38.17
C VAL A 361 7.24 -20.52 -39.16
N THR A 362 6.63 -21.66 -38.81
CA THR A 362 5.63 -22.31 -39.67
C THR A 362 4.27 -21.67 -39.45
N LEU A 363 3.72 -21.03 -40.48
CA LEU A 363 2.41 -20.38 -40.43
C LEU A 363 1.27 -21.35 -40.75
N SER A 364 1.51 -22.30 -41.67
CA SER A 364 0.54 -23.34 -42.01
C SER A 364 1.17 -24.55 -42.70
N GLY A 365 0.49 -25.69 -42.57
CA GLY A 365 0.95 -26.97 -43.12
C GLY A 365 1.85 -27.76 -42.15
N PRO A 366 2.36 -28.93 -42.57
CA PRO A 366 2.29 -29.47 -43.92
C PRO A 366 0.86 -29.92 -44.29
N SER A 367 0.32 -29.39 -45.39
CA SER A 367 -0.91 -29.92 -45.99
C SER A 367 -0.55 -30.83 -47.16
N THR A 368 -1.14 -32.02 -47.22
CA THR A 368 -0.88 -32.98 -48.29
C THR A 368 -2.12 -33.14 -49.14
N SER A 369 -1.96 -33.03 -50.46
CA SER A 369 -2.99 -33.37 -51.44
C SER A 369 -2.44 -34.39 -52.43
N THR A 370 -3.31 -35.27 -52.92
CA THR A 370 -2.97 -36.28 -53.93
C THR A 370 -3.81 -36.06 -55.18
N SER A 371 -3.17 -36.00 -56.34
CA SER A 371 -3.83 -35.88 -57.64
C SER A 371 -3.18 -36.85 -58.62
N GLY A 372 -3.95 -37.84 -59.07
CA GLY A 372 -3.41 -38.95 -59.86
C GLY A 372 -2.27 -39.68 -59.12
N SER A 373 -1.17 -39.96 -59.83
CA SER A 373 0.05 -40.57 -59.30
C SER A 373 1.01 -39.57 -58.65
N SER A 374 0.55 -38.37 -58.25
CA SER A 374 1.38 -37.33 -57.66
C SER A 374 0.87 -36.94 -56.27
N ARG A 375 1.81 -36.82 -55.32
CA ARG A 375 1.57 -36.35 -53.95
C ARG A 375 2.24 -34.99 -53.79
N THR A 376 1.45 -33.98 -53.44
CA THR A 376 1.94 -32.62 -53.19
C THR A 376 1.84 -32.32 -51.69
N THR A 377 2.94 -31.87 -51.11
CA THR A 377 2.97 -31.33 -49.75
C THR A 377 3.31 -29.84 -49.81
N THR A 378 2.50 -29.02 -49.14
CA THR A 378 2.67 -27.57 -49.08
C THR A 378 2.83 -27.11 -47.64
N THR A 379 3.89 -26.34 -47.38
CA THR A 379 4.15 -25.70 -46.08
C THR A 379 4.44 -24.22 -46.32
N THR A 380 3.84 -23.34 -45.51
CA THR A 380 4.09 -21.89 -45.59
C THR A 380 4.80 -21.42 -44.32
N TYR A 381 5.94 -20.76 -44.53
CA TYR A 381 6.78 -20.20 -43.48
C TYR A 381 6.67 -18.67 -43.48
N SER A 382 6.82 -18.07 -42.31
CA SER A 382 7.06 -16.63 -42.18
C SER A 382 8.48 -16.31 -42.63
N LEU A 383 8.67 -15.13 -43.22
CA LEU A 383 10.00 -14.54 -43.40
C LEU A 383 10.44 -13.71 -42.19
N LEU A 384 9.53 -13.48 -41.25
CA LEU A 384 9.76 -12.78 -39.99
C LEU A 384 10.03 -13.78 -38.87
N THR A 385 10.85 -13.37 -37.92
CA THR A 385 11.07 -14.06 -36.63
C THR A 385 9.80 -14.04 -35.77
N GLU A 386 9.72 -14.92 -34.77
CA GLU A 386 8.58 -14.93 -33.84
C GLU A 386 8.41 -13.60 -33.09
N ARG A 387 9.53 -12.94 -32.76
CA ARG A 387 9.54 -11.64 -32.09
C ARG A 387 8.94 -10.55 -32.97
N GLU A 388 9.38 -10.47 -34.22
CA GLU A 388 8.81 -9.52 -35.19
C GLU A 388 7.33 -9.79 -35.41
N LEU A 389 6.90 -11.06 -35.51
CA LEU A 389 5.47 -11.39 -35.61
C LEU A 389 4.66 -10.90 -34.41
N GLN A 390 5.21 -10.98 -33.19
CA GLN A 390 4.58 -10.51 -31.96
C GLN A 390 4.44 -8.98 -31.93
N GLU A 391 5.52 -8.27 -32.26
CA GLU A 391 5.63 -6.82 -32.08
C GLU A 391 4.70 -6.01 -33.01
N ARG A 392 4.24 -6.61 -34.11
CA ARG A 392 3.44 -5.97 -35.15
C ARG A 392 2.15 -5.29 -34.69
N LEU A 393 2.19 -3.97 -34.65
CA LEU A 393 1.04 -3.10 -34.37
C LEU A 393 -0.06 -3.21 -35.45
N CYS A 394 0.31 -3.48 -36.71
CA CYS A 394 -0.65 -3.59 -37.82
C CYS A 394 -1.68 -4.73 -37.66
N LYS A 395 -1.43 -5.69 -36.75
CA LYS A 395 -2.33 -6.82 -36.46
C LYS A 395 -3.63 -6.38 -35.80
N TYR A 396 -3.57 -5.31 -35.00
CA TYR A 396 -4.70 -4.85 -34.18
C TYR A 396 -5.71 -4.04 -34.97
N ASN A 397 -5.30 -3.43 -36.08
CA ASN A 397 -6.08 -2.42 -36.78
C ASN A 397 -7.42 -2.96 -37.31
N GLY A 398 -8.52 -2.57 -36.65
CA GLY A 398 -9.89 -2.88 -37.06
C GLY A 398 -10.32 -4.33 -36.82
N VAL A 399 -9.66 -5.04 -35.89
CA VAL A 399 -9.93 -6.45 -35.62
C VAL A 399 -10.58 -6.63 -34.25
N ALA A 400 -11.86 -6.97 -34.21
CA ALA A 400 -12.51 -7.30 -32.94
C ALA A 400 -11.97 -8.62 -32.36
N VAL A 401 -11.55 -8.60 -31.09
CA VAL A 401 -11.01 -9.79 -30.40
C VAL A 401 -11.87 -10.17 -29.20
N SER A 402 -11.82 -11.45 -28.83
CA SER A 402 -12.44 -11.90 -27.58
C SER A 402 -11.50 -11.64 -26.41
N ASP A 403 -11.91 -10.78 -25.47
CA ASP A 403 -11.14 -10.51 -24.25
C ASP A 403 -11.55 -11.49 -23.13
N ARG A 404 -10.64 -12.41 -22.79
CA ARG A 404 -10.80 -13.42 -21.74
C ARG A 404 -9.76 -13.21 -20.66
N SER A 405 -9.96 -13.80 -19.48
CA SER A 405 -8.96 -13.72 -18.41
C SER A 405 -7.60 -14.31 -18.81
N THR A 406 -7.59 -15.29 -19.71
CA THR A 406 -6.37 -16.01 -20.13
C THR A 406 -5.86 -15.61 -21.51
N SER A 407 -6.58 -14.78 -22.27
CA SER A 407 -6.23 -14.45 -23.66
C SER A 407 -6.90 -13.14 -24.09
N GLY A 408 -6.17 -12.33 -24.86
CA GLY A 408 -6.60 -11.01 -25.33
C GLY A 408 -5.79 -9.87 -24.71
N PRO A 409 -6.18 -8.61 -25.00
CA PRO A 409 -5.46 -7.42 -24.53
C PRO A 409 -5.40 -7.28 -23.00
N ASN A 410 -6.39 -7.80 -22.26
CA ASN A 410 -6.39 -7.79 -20.79
C ASN A 410 -6.04 -9.15 -20.17
N ALA A 411 -5.36 -10.04 -20.91
CA ALA A 411 -4.93 -11.33 -20.37
C ALA A 411 -4.14 -11.15 -19.06
N ASN A 412 -4.46 -11.98 -18.07
CA ASN A 412 -3.90 -11.98 -16.70
C ASN A 412 -4.16 -10.72 -15.86
N CYS A 413 -4.95 -9.75 -16.34
CA CYS A 413 -5.42 -8.64 -15.50
C CYS A 413 -6.52 -9.12 -14.55
N PRO A 414 -6.33 -9.09 -13.22
CA PRO A 414 -7.36 -9.50 -12.26
C PRO A 414 -8.61 -8.61 -12.38
N TYR A 415 -9.77 -9.20 -12.10
CA TYR A 415 -11.05 -8.48 -12.10
C TYR A 415 -11.21 -7.56 -10.88
N VAL A 416 -10.52 -7.86 -9.79
CA VAL A 416 -10.67 -7.16 -8.52
C VAL A 416 -9.72 -5.98 -8.51
N GLU A 417 -10.26 -4.77 -8.46
CA GLU A 417 -9.48 -3.54 -8.40
C GLU A 417 -9.02 -3.21 -6.96
N ILE A 418 -8.09 -2.28 -6.81
CA ILE A 418 -7.70 -1.66 -5.53
C ILE A 418 -8.86 -0.85 -4.97
N LEU A 419 -9.10 -0.95 -3.67
CA LEU A 419 -9.95 0.00 -2.94
C LEU A 419 -9.02 1.01 -2.27
N PRO A 420 -9.00 2.28 -2.70
CA PRO A 420 -8.22 3.31 -2.02
C PRO A 420 -8.65 3.46 -0.55
N LEU A 421 -7.78 4.03 0.29
CA LEU A 421 -8.08 4.27 1.70
C LEU A 421 -9.44 4.96 1.88
N THR A 422 -10.32 4.33 2.66
CA THR A 422 -11.65 4.87 2.95
C THR A 422 -12.03 4.60 4.41
N SER A 423 -12.87 5.46 4.97
CA SER A 423 -13.52 5.26 6.27
C SER A 423 -14.85 4.50 6.16
N ASP A 424 -15.28 4.12 4.94
CA ASP A 424 -16.47 3.31 4.69
C ASP A 424 -16.17 1.81 4.86
N ASP A 425 -16.57 1.26 6.01
CA ASP A 425 -16.39 -0.14 6.35
C ASP A 425 -17.21 -1.07 5.45
N THR A 426 -18.36 -0.62 4.92
CA THR A 426 -19.16 -1.40 3.98
C THR A 426 -18.45 -1.54 2.64
N ALA A 427 -17.82 -0.47 2.14
CA ALA A 427 -17.01 -0.53 0.93
C ALA A 427 -15.84 -1.51 1.06
N VAL A 428 -15.15 -1.50 2.21
CA VAL A 428 -14.04 -2.41 2.52
C VAL A 428 -14.50 -3.87 2.55
N LEU A 429 -15.58 -4.15 3.28
CA LEU A 429 -16.16 -5.50 3.37
C LEU A 429 -16.65 -6.01 2.00
N ASN A 430 -17.28 -5.16 1.21
CA ASN A 430 -17.71 -5.51 -0.14
C ASN A 430 -16.51 -5.85 -1.03
N ARG A 431 -15.42 -5.08 -0.96
CA ARG A 431 -14.21 -5.37 -1.73
C ARG A 431 -13.57 -6.69 -1.34
N ILE A 432 -13.47 -6.99 -0.05
CA ILE A 432 -12.98 -8.29 0.43
C ILE A 432 -13.86 -9.42 -0.14
N ASN A 433 -15.18 -9.26 -0.13
CA ASN A 433 -16.10 -10.27 -0.61
C ASN A 433 -15.99 -10.54 -2.12
N THR A 434 -15.61 -9.56 -2.94
CA THR A 434 -15.44 -9.74 -4.39
C THR A 434 -14.12 -10.41 -4.78
N MET A 435 -13.18 -10.57 -3.84
CA MET A 435 -11.89 -11.18 -4.15
C MET A 435 -12.04 -12.62 -4.67
N ASN A 436 -11.27 -12.99 -5.68
CA ASN A 436 -11.24 -14.37 -6.17
C ASN A 436 -9.81 -14.75 -6.53
N ALA A 437 -9.50 -16.04 -6.37
CA ALA A 437 -8.21 -16.59 -6.77
C ALA A 437 -8.07 -16.57 -8.30
N ASP A 438 -7.01 -15.99 -8.83
CA ASP A 438 -6.70 -15.93 -10.26
C ASP A 438 -5.21 -15.64 -10.53
N GLY A 439 -4.68 -16.09 -11.66
CA GLY A 439 -3.33 -15.71 -12.12
C GLY A 439 -2.16 -16.26 -11.28
N GLY A 440 -0.96 -15.72 -11.57
CA GLY A 440 0.28 -16.00 -10.82
C GLY A 440 0.47 -15.07 -9.61
N THR A 441 1.62 -15.16 -8.95
CA THR A 441 1.87 -14.47 -7.66
C THR A 441 3.08 -13.55 -7.77
N ASN A 442 2.84 -12.24 -7.66
CA ASN A 442 3.90 -11.24 -7.62
C ASN A 442 3.77 -10.37 -6.35
N ILE A 443 4.41 -10.84 -5.28
CA ILE A 443 4.37 -10.26 -3.94
C ILE A 443 4.93 -8.84 -3.97
N GLN A 444 5.95 -8.60 -4.79
CA GLN A 444 6.56 -7.28 -4.94
C GLN A 444 5.56 -6.25 -5.45
N GLN A 445 4.74 -6.59 -6.45
CA GLN A 445 3.71 -5.67 -6.94
C GLN A 445 2.62 -5.42 -5.90
N GLY A 446 2.22 -6.44 -5.14
CA GLY A 446 1.36 -6.26 -3.98
C GLY A 446 1.94 -5.24 -2.99
N ALA A 447 3.19 -5.46 -2.56
CA ALA A 447 3.88 -4.57 -1.61
C ALA A 447 4.01 -3.13 -2.16
N MET A 448 4.33 -2.97 -3.44
CA MET A 448 4.49 -1.66 -4.07
C MET A 448 3.16 -0.90 -4.14
N TRP A 449 2.06 -1.57 -4.49
CA TRP A 449 0.74 -0.94 -4.48
C TRP A 449 0.20 -0.70 -3.07
N GLY A 450 0.59 -1.52 -2.10
CA GLY A 450 0.37 -1.23 -0.68
C GLY A 450 1.09 0.03 -0.22
N TYR A 451 2.31 0.24 -0.70
CA TYR A 451 3.11 1.43 -0.41
C TYR A 451 2.46 2.68 -1.04
N HIS A 452 2.08 2.60 -2.33
CA HIS A 452 1.31 3.65 -3.01
C HIS A 452 -0.01 3.97 -2.30
N ALA A 453 -0.75 2.96 -1.83
CA ALA A 453 -2.02 3.17 -1.12
C ALA A 453 -1.87 3.93 0.21
N LEU A 454 -0.67 3.91 0.81
CA LEU A 454 -0.33 4.64 2.03
C LEU A 454 0.40 5.95 1.76
N SER A 455 0.59 6.31 0.48
CA SER A 455 1.12 7.60 0.03
C SER A 455 0.02 8.65 -0.14
N ASN A 456 0.37 9.93 -0.07
CA ASN A 456 -0.50 11.03 -0.46
C ASN A 456 -0.35 11.40 -1.96
N ALA A 457 0.57 10.77 -2.68
CA ALA A 457 0.81 11.05 -4.09
C ALA A 457 -0.17 10.31 -5.03
N GLU A 458 -0.34 10.84 -6.25
CA GLU A 458 -0.94 10.06 -7.34
C GLU A 458 -0.18 8.74 -7.50
N PRO A 459 -0.88 7.60 -7.66
CA PRO A 459 -2.27 7.48 -8.12
C PRO A 459 -3.35 7.41 -7.01
N LEU A 460 -2.95 7.23 -5.75
CA LEU A 460 -3.87 7.00 -4.62
C LEU A 460 -3.65 8.09 -3.56
N THR A 461 -4.38 9.19 -3.68
CA THR A 461 -4.13 10.42 -2.89
C THR A 461 -4.83 10.47 -1.53
N GLN A 462 -5.49 9.38 -1.11
CA GLN A 462 -6.37 9.36 0.06
C GLN A 462 -5.62 9.28 1.41
N ALA A 463 -4.35 8.87 1.40
CA ALA A 463 -3.54 8.78 2.61
C ALA A 463 -3.05 10.16 3.06
N ALA A 464 -2.74 10.32 4.34
CA ALA A 464 -2.03 11.51 4.83
C ALA A 464 -0.56 11.53 4.32
N PRO A 465 0.13 12.68 4.29
CA PRO A 465 1.56 12.73 3.99
C PRO A 465 2.40 11.95 5.03
N TYR A 466 3.54 11.38 4.62
CA TYR A 466 4.46 10.64 5.52
C TYR A 466 5.02 11.49 6.67
N SER A 467 5.18 12.80 6.46
CA SER A 467 5.65 13.74 7.48
C SER A 467 4.60 14.05 8.56
N SER A 468 3.37 13.54 8.44
CA SER A 468 2.33 13.73 9.45
C SER A 468 2.60 12.83 10.66
N GLY A 469 3.27 13.37 11.68
CA GLY A 469 3.55 12.63 12.92
C GLY A 469 2.31 12.22 13.72
N ALA A 470 1.10 12.59 13.27
CA ALA A 470 -0.19 12.24 13.87
C ALA A 470 -0.90 11.05 13.22
N VAL A 471 -0.28 10.40 12.22
CA VAL A 471 -0.87 9.24 11.53
C VAL A 471 0.02 8.02 11.64
N SER A 472 -0.53 6.91 12.11
CA SER A 472 0.09 5.59 12.01
C SER A 472 -0.30 4.92 10.70
N LYS A 473 0.70 4.65 9.87
CA LYS A 473 0.54 3.94 8.59
C LYS A 473 0.96 2.49 8.74
N VAL A 474 0.11 1.58 8.30
CA VAL A 474 0.30 0.14 8.47
C VAL A 474 0.01 -0.59 7.18
N MET A 475 0.95 -1.41 6.73
CA MET A 475 0.75 -2.37 5.64
C MET A 475 0.60 -3.76 6.24
N ILE A 476 -0.44 -4.49 5.84
CA ILE A 476 -0.61 -5.91 6.17
C ILE A 476 -0.48 -6.69 4.85
N LEU A 477 0.69 -7.28 4.62
CA LEU A 477 1.00 -8.08 3.45
C LEU A 477 0.74 -9.57 3.73
N MET A 478 -0.19 -10.18 3.01
CA MET A 478 -0.51 -11.59 3.15
C MET A 478 -0.35 -12.32 1.82
N THR A 479 0.30 -13.49 1.87
CA THR A 479 0.44 -14.44 0.74
C THR A 479 0.39 -15.89 1.23
N ASP A 480 0.06 -16.83 0.35
CA ASP A 480 0.18 -18.28 0.62
C ASP A 480 1.48 -18.91 0.14
N GLY A 481 2.48 -18.11 -0.27
CA GLY A 481 3.74 -18.66 -0.70
C GLY A 481 4.73 -17.66 -1.27
N PHE A 482 5.36 -18.11 -2.35
CA PHE A 482 6.56 -17.53 -2.96
C PHE A 482 6.21 -16.73 -4.22
N ASN A 483 7.14 -15.86 -4.63
CA ASN A 483 7.06 -15.17 -5.91
C ASN A 483 7.10 -16.18 -7.08
N GLU A 484 6.04 -16.18 -7.88
CA GLU A 484 5.85 -17.10 -9.01
C GLU A 484 5.75 -16.30 -10.31
N PRO A 485 6.87 -16.09 -11.03
CA PRO A 485 6.89 -15.31 -12.26
C PRO A 485 6.14 -15.98 -13.43
N ASP A 486 5.90 -17.30 -13.38
CA ASP A 486 5.36 -18.05 -14.52
C ASP A 486 4.62 -19.33 -14.07
N TYR A 487 3.32 -19.21 -13.82
CA TYR A 487 2.49 -20.32 -13.37
C TYR A 487 2.23 -21.38 -14.47
N ARG A 488 2.46 -21.13 -15.78
CA ARG A 488 1.87 -21.99 -16.83
C ARG A 488 2.80 -22.69 -17.80
N ARG A 489 3.97 -22.18 -18.22
CA ARG A 489 4.83 -22.93 -19.16
C ARG A 489 6.30 -22.57 -19.06
N TYR A 490 6.98 -23.28 -18.17
CA TYR A 490 8.43 -23.38 -18.19
C TYR A 490 8.87 -24.40 -19.26
N SER A 491 8.89 -24.00 -20.53
CA SER A 491 9.65 -24.73 -21.54
C SER A 491 10.76 -23.84 -22.07
N ASP A 492 12.00 -24.26 -21.84
CA ASP A 492 13.28 -23.59 -22.16
C ASP A 492 13.52 -23.35 -23.66
N THR A 493 12.48 -23.39 -24.50
CA THR A 493 12.63 -23.47 -25.96
C THR A 493 12.07 -22.27 -26.72
N TRP A 494 11.39 -21.30 -26.09
CA TRP A 494 10.67 -20.25 -26.84
C TRP A 494 10.83 -18.86 -26.24
N ASN A 495 12.05 -18.31 -26.28
CA ASN A 495 12.34 -16.86 -26.24
C ASN A 495 11.65 -15.99 -25.15
N GLY A 496 11.08 -16.54 -24.08
CA GLY A 496 10.44 -15.77 -23.01
C GLY A 496 9.16 -15.01 -23.42
N THR A 497 8.48 -15.40 -24.51
CA THR A 497 7.33 -14.68 -25.10
C THR A 497 5.96 -15.24 -24.75
N ALA A 498 5.86 -16.28 -23.91
CA ALA A 498 4.59 -16.97 -23.69
C ALA A 498 3.61 -16.22 -22.77
N ILE A 499 4.09 -15.53 -21.72
CA ILE A 499 3.23 -14.86 -20.74
C ILE A 499 3.70 -13.43 -20.52
N TYR A 500 2.76 -12.49 -20.60
CA TYR A 500 2.97 -11.08 -20.31
C TYR A 500 2.64 -10.79 -18.84
N GLY A 501 3.65 -10.37 -18.08
CA GLY A 501 3.57 -10.05 -16.65
C GLY A 501 3.77 -8.56 -16.38
N SER A 502 3.78 -8.16 -15.09
CA SER A 502 3.95 -6.74 -14.71
C SER A 502 5.23 -6.09 -15.26
N TRP A 503 6.29 -6.86 -15.50
CA TRP A 503 7.52 -6.39 -16.14
C TRP A 503 7.58 -6.68 -17.64
N GLY A 504 6.45 -6.93 -18.30
CA GLY A 504 6.42 -7.33 -19.71
C GLY A 504 6.79 -8.80 -19.92
N PHE A 505 7.39 -9.11 -21.06
CA PHE A 505 7.92 -10.44 -21.33
C PHE A 505 9.30 -10.61 -20.67
N ARG A 506 9.66 -11.86 -20.34
CA ARG A 506 10.93 -12.16 -19.68
C ARG A 506 12.14 -11.65 -20.49
N LYS A 507 12.09 -11.78 -21.81
CA LYS A 507 13.19 -11.38 -22.72
C LYS A 507 13.39 -9.86 -22.79
N ASP A 508 12.45 -9.07 -22.29
CA ASP A 508 12.59 -7.62 -22.19
C ASP A 508 13.60 -7.22 -21.11
N GLY A 509 13.94 -8.13 -20.18
CA GLY A 509 14.96 -7.91 -19.15
C GLY A 509 14.67 -6.76 -18.18
N ARG A 510 13.39 -6.36 -18.05
CA ARG A 510 12.92 -5.36 -17.07
C ARG A 510 13.06 -5.83 -15.61
N LEU A 511 13.18 -7.14 -15.42
CA LEU A 511 13.66 -7.76 -14.18
C LEU A 511 15.14 -8.15 -14.42
N PRO A 512 16.11 -7.28 -14.10
CA PRO A 512 17.50 -7.46 -14.55
C PRO A 512 18.24 -8.64 -13.89
N ASP A 513 19.17 -9.22 -14.68
CA ASP A 513 20.26 -10.17 -14.36
C ASP A 513 20.85 -9.95 -12.96
N THR A 514 21.59 -8.84 -12.88
CA THR A 514 22.20 -8.28 -11.68
C THR A 514 22.73 -6.88 -12.05
N ASP A 515 22.84 -5.99 -11.04
CA ASP A 515 23.67 -4.77 -10.99
C ASP A 515 23.08 -3.38 -11.29
N GLY A 516 21.84 -3.22 -11.75
CA GLY A 516 21.19 -1.89 -11.73
C GLY A 516 21.95 -0.76 -12.44
N ILE A 517 22.70 -1.05 -13.51
CA ILE A 517 23.40 -0.02 -14.29
C ILE A 517 22.48 0.54 -15.39
N ILE A 518 22.24 1.85 -15.31
CA ILE A 518 21.61 2.65 -16.37
C ILE A 518 22.55 2.70 -17.58
N GLY A 519 22.07 2.30 -18.77
CA GLY A 519 22.73 2.59 -20.05
C GLY A 519 23.39 1.43 -20.80
N ASN A 520 23.08 0.15 -20.49
CA ASN A 520 23.40 -0.94 -21.41
C ASN A 520 22.20 -1.20 -22.34
N GLU A 521 22.22 -0.57 -23.52
CA GLU A 521 21.26 -0.84 -24.61
C GLU A 521 21.56 -2.16 -25.36
N ASN A 522 22.60 -2.91 -24.96
CA ASN A 522 22.84 -4.25 -25.51
C ASN A 522 21.95 -5.25 -24.79
N GLU A 523 20.91 -5.68 -25.51
CA GLU A 523 20.18 -6.95 -25.36
C GLU A 523 20.23 -7.51 -23.93
N TYR A 524 19.32 -7.01 -23.10
CA TYR A 524 19.18 -7.32 -21.69
C TYR A 524 19.34 -8.84 -21.45
N GLY A 525 20.40 -9.23 -20.73
CA GLY A 525 20.56 -10.60 -20.24
C GLY A 525 19.39 -10.93 -19.34
N ALA A 526 18.38 -11.60 -19.87
CA ALA A 526 17.26 -12.10 -19.09
C ALA A 526 17.77 -13.23 -18.20
N HIS A 527 17.31 -13.27 -16.94
CA HIS A 527 17.48 -14.42 -16.06
C HIS A 527 17.24 -15.70 -16.85
N ASN A 528 18.20 -16.62 -16.88
CA ASN A 528 18.12 -17.85 -17.67
C ASN A 528 17.30 -18.94 -16.99
N SER A 529 16.90 -18.74 -15.73
CA SER A 529 16.01 -19.66 -15.03
C SER A 529 14.88 -19.00 -14.21
N LYS A 530 13.83 -19.76 -13.92
CA LYS A 530 12.76 -19.35 -12.99
C LYS A 530 13.28 -19.11 -11.57
N ALA A 531 14.27 -19.87 -11.14
CA ALA A 531 14.85 -19.71 -9.81
C ALA A 531 15.49 -18.32 -9.66
N ASP A 532 16.25 -17.87 -10.65
CA ASP A 532 16.94 -16.58 -10.60
C ASP A 532 15.94 -15.40 -10.67
N MET A 533 14.86 -15.55 -11.45
CA MET A 533 13.74 -14.60 -11.45
C MET A 533 13.07 -14.51 -10.07
N THR A 534 12.75 -15.64 -9.45
CA THR A 534 12.15 -15.66 -8.11
C THR A 534 13.07 -14.99 -7.09
N VAL A 535 14.39 -15.24 -7.13
CA VAL A 535 15.36 -14.56 -6.27
C VAL A 535 15.34 -13.05 -6.47
N THR A 536 15.28 -12.57 -7.72
CA THR A 536 15.25 -11.13 -8.01
C THR A 536 13.92 -10.50 -7.60
N MET A 537 12.80 -11.19 -7.78
CA MET A 537 11.50 -10.75 -7.25
C MET A 537 11.53 -10.66 -5.73
N ASP A 538 12.11 -11.64 -5.04
CA ASP A 538 12.24 -11.64 -3.58
C ASP A 538 13.11 -10.48 -3.09
N GLN A 539 14.24 -10.21 -3.75
CA GLN A 539 15.10 -9.05 -3.48
C GLN A 539 14.34 -7.73 -3.66
N LYS A 540 13.58 -7.59 -4.74
CA LYS A 540 12.76 -6.39 -4.97
C LYS A 540 11.62 -6.27 -3.95
N THR A 541 10.99 -7.35 -3.52
CA THR A 541 10.02 -7.34 -2.41
C THR A 541 10.67 -6.76 -1.15
N VAL A 542 11.83 -7.29 -0.75
CA VAL A 542 12.55 -6.82 0.44
C VAL A 542 12.94 -5.34 0.31
N GLN A 543 13.42 -4.92 -0.86
CA GLN A 543 13.76 -3.51 -1.12
C GLN A 543 12.54 -2.59 -1.05
N THR A 544 11.40 -2.98 -1.65
CA THR A 544 10.15 -2.23 -1.55
C THR A 544 9.71 -2.07 -0.10
N CYS A 545 9.73 -3.14 0.69
CA CYS A 545 9.37 -3.05 2.11
C CYS A 545 10.37 -2.22 2.91
N ALA A 546 11.67 -2.28 2.59
CA ALA A 546 12.68 -1.44 3.23
C ALA A 546 12.43 0.05 2.96
N ASN A 547 12.09 0.42 1.72
CA ASN A 547 11.74 1.80 1.35
C ASN A 547 10.45 2.25 2.07
N ALA A 548 9.40 1.41 2.09
CA ALA A 548 8.17 1.70 2.82
C ALA A 548 8.42 1.92 4.32
N LYS A 549 9.26 1.09 4.95
CA LYS A 549 9.66 1.24 6.36
C LYS A 549 10.46 2.53 6.61
N ALA A 550 11.32 2.92 5.67
CA ALA A 550 12.07 4.18 5.76
C ALA A 550 11.14 5.41 5.77
N ASP A 551 9.99 5.33 5.09
CA ASP A 551 8.93 6.35 5.12
C ASP A 551 7.96 6.21 6.31
N GLY A 552 8.29 5.38 7.30
CA GLY A 552 7.54 5.27 8.56
C GLY A 552 6.34 4.32 8.51
N ILE A 553 6.20 3.49 7.47
CA ILE A 553 5.15 2.47 7.39
C ILE A 553 5.55 1.25 8.23
N ARG A 554 4.66 0.81 9.12
CA ARG A 554 4.82 -0.47 9.82
C ARG A 554 4.31 -1.61 8.94
N VAL A 555 5.12 -2.62 8.69
CA VAL A 555 4.83 -3.71 7.76
C VAL A 555 4.62 -5.00 8.53
N TYR A 556 3.39 -5.51 8.50
CA TYR A 556 3.03 -6.86 8.92
C TYR A 556 3.11 -7.81 7.72
N THR A 557 3.65 -9.01 7.92
CA THR A 557 3.68 -10.06 6.90
C THR A 557 3.02 -11.34 7.39
N ILE A 558 2.29 -12.00 6.51
CA ILE A 558 1.61 -13.27 6.79
C ILE A 558 1.92 -14.24 5.65
N GLY A 559 2.58 -15.36 5.95
CA GLY A 559 2.86 -16.44 5.01
C GLY A 559 2.09 -17.70 5.36
N LEU A 560 1.06 -18.04 4.60
CA LEU A 560 0.15 -19.15 4.91
C LEU A 560 0.66 -20.51 4.41
N ASN A 561 0.40 -21.57 5.20
CA ASN A 561 0.60 -22.99 4.88
C ASN A 561 2.06 -23.32 4.51
N PRO A 562 2.86 -23.58 5.56
CA PRO A 562 4.11 -22.88 5.83
C PRO A 562 4.96 -22.74 4.55
N PRO A 563 5.33 -21.51 4.18
CA PRO A 563 6.05 -21.27 2.94
C PRO A 563 7.50 -21.81 3.05
N SER A 564 8.23 -21.87 1.93
CA SER A 564 9.63 -22.32 1.92
C SER A 564 10.52 -21.48 2.87
N GLN A 565 11.70 -21.99 3.28
CA GLN A 565 12.61 -21.22 4.14
C GLN A 565 13.00 -19.88 3.50
N ALA A 566 13.35 -19.87 2.21
CA ALA A 566 13.68 -18.64 1.49
C ALA A 566 12.53 -17.60 1.54
N THR A 567 11.30 -18.06 1.37
CA THR A 567 10.11 -17.21 1.47
C THR A 567 9.87 -16.70 2.89
N ARG A 568 10.09 -17.54 3.91
CA ARG A 568 10.04 -17.09 5.31
C ARG A 568 11.07 -16.00 5.56
N ASP A 569 12.30 -16.21 5.13
CA ASP A 569 13.40 -15.23 5.29
C ASP A 569 13.07 -13.90 4.59
N MET A 570 12.52 -13.96 3.38
CA MET A 570 12.06 -12.79 2.62
C MET A 570 10.93 -12.04 3.36
N LEU A 571 9.88 -12.73 3.82
CA LEU A 571 8.75 -12.11 4.52
C LEU A 571 9.18 -11.53 5.87
N THR A 572 10.01 -12.26 6.63
CA THR A 572 10.60 -11.75 7.88
C THR A 572 11.43 -10.49 7.62
N SER A 573 12.26 -10.47 6.57
CA SER A 573 13.05 -9.28 6.21
C SER A 573 12.20 -8.09 5.75
N CYS A 574 11.08 -8.36 5.06
CA CYS A 574 10.12 -7.35 4.64
C CYS A 574 9.38 -6.72 5.84
N SER A 575 9.06 -7.51 6.87
CA SER A 575 8.35 -7.06 8.08
C SER A 575 9.09 -6.00 8.91
N SER A 576 8.39 -5.35 9.84
CA SER A 576 8.97 -4.40 10.80
C SER A 576 9.68 -5.04 12.00
N GLY A 577 10.00 -6.35 11.95
CA GLY A 577 10.77 -7.06 12.96
C GLY A 577 9.91 -8.00 13.83
N ASP A 578 10.38 -8.31 15.03
CA ASP A 578 9.73 -9.26 15.93
C ASP A 578 8.29 -8.84 16.26
N GLY A 579 7.35 -9.78 16.12
CA GLY A 579 5.92 -9.53 16.32
C GLY A 579 5.17 -8.98 15.10
N TYR A 580 5.85 -8.75 13.97
CA TYR A 580 5.26 -8.27 12.72
C TYR A 580 5.20 -9.34 11.60
N TYR A 581 5.56 -10.59 11.88
CA TYR A 581 5.48 -11.67 10.91
C TYR A 581 4.76 -12.89 11.49
N PHE A 582 3.98 -13.57 10.66
CA PHE A 582 3.16 -14.73 11.06
C PHE A 582 3.20 -15.81 9.99
N PHE A 583 3.36 -17.06 10.42
CA PHE A 583 3.41 -18.22 9.53
C PHE A 583 2.40 -19.30 9.94
N PRO A 584 1.08 -19.04 9.79
CA PRO A 584 0.04 -20.02 10.12
C PRO A 584 0.19 -21.27 9.26
N ASN A 585 0.06 -22.44 9.87
CA ASN A 585 0.19 -23.72 9.16
C ASN A 585 -1.08 -24.06 8.38
N ASN A 586 -2.23 -23.64 8.89
CA ASN A 586 -3.54 -23.97 8.33
C ASN A 586 -4.33 -22.70 7.98
N PRO A 587 -5.12 -22.70 6.89
CA PRO A 587 -5.95 -21.56 6.52
C PRO A 587 -6.90 -21.09 7.63
N SER A 588 -7.39 -22.00 8.47
CA SER A 588 -8.27 -21.67 9.61
C SER A 588 -7.60 -20.77 10.65
N GLU A 589 -6.28 -20.82 10.80
CA GLU A 589 -5.51 -20.01 11.75
C GLU A 589 -5.41 -18.54 11.31
N LEU A 590 -5.75 -18.21 10.06
CA LEU A 590 -5.73 -16.82 9.58
C LEU A 590 -6.64 -15.91 10.40
N VAL A 591 -7.78 -16.40 10.85
CA VAL A 591 -8.73 -15.61 11.65
C VAL A 591 -8.06 -15.14 12.94
N ASP A 592 -7.32 -16.02 13.61
CA ASP A 592 -6.61 -15.71 14.85
C ASP A 592 -5.44 -14.74 14.60
N VAL A 593 -4.67 -14.95 13.53
CA VAL A 593 -3.56 -14.05 13.15
C VAL A 593 -4.06 -12.64 12.84
N PHE A 594 -5.09 -12.51 12.00
CA PHE A 594 -5.68 -11.21 11.67
C PHE A 594 -6.33 -10.55 12.89
N ALA A 595 -6.97 -11.33 13.78
CA ALA A 595 -7.48 -10.81 15.05
C ALA A 595 -6.36 -10.29 15.95
N GLN A 596 -5.23 -11.01 16.05
CA GLN A 596 -4.07 -10.56 16.81
C GLN A 596 -3.51 -9.24 16.27
N ILE A 597 -3.32 -9.12 14.95
CA ILE A 597 -2.84 -7.88 14.32
C ILE A 597 -3.86 -6.75 14.58
N ALA A 598 -5.14 -6.97 14.33
CA ALA A 598 -6.16 -5.96 14.55
C ALA A 598 -6.19 -5.46 16.00
N ASN A 599 -6.08 -6.36 16.98
CA ASN A 599 -6.02 -5.99 18.39
C ASN A 599 -4.75 -5.17 18.72
N GLN A 600 -3.59 -5.52 18.15
CA GLN A 600 -2.37 -4.72 18.31
C GLN A 600 -2.54 -3.30 17.75
N LEU A 601 -3.19 -3.17 16.59
CA LEU A 601 -3.46 -1.86 15.98
C LEU A 601 -4.46 -1.03 16.80
N THR A 602 -5.49 -1.66 17.37
CA THR A 602 -6.42 -1.01 18.29
C THR A 602 -5.69 -0.55 19.57
N GLN A 603 -4.78 -1.35 20.12
CA GLN A 603 -3.97 -0.95 21.28
C GLN A 603 -3.02 0.20 20.96
N LEU A 604 -2.35 0.19 19.81
CA LEU A 604 -1.46 1.26 19.37
C LEU A 604 -2.17 2.62 19.34
N ARG A 605 -3.45 2.63 18.99
CA ARG A 605 -4.28 3.84 19.02
C ARG A 605 -4.63 4.31 20.44
N LEU A 606 -4.74 3.38 21.39
CA LEU A 606 -5.18 3.67 22.76
C LEU A 606 -4.01 3.95 23.73
N ALA A 607 -2.82 3.44 23.44
CA ALA A 607 -1.66 3.40 24.34
C ALA A 607 -0.71 4.61 24.25
N LEU A 608 -0.96 5.51 23.31
CA LEU A 608 -0.31 6.83 23.23
C LEU A 608 -1.37 7.90 23.49
#